data_AF-A0A7V7KFL1-F1
#
_entry.id   AF-A0A7V7KFL1-F1
#
_cell.length_a   1.000
_cell.length_b   1.000
_cell.length_c   1.000
_cell.angle_alpha   90.00
_cell.angle_beta   90.00
_cell.angle_gamma   90.00
#
_symmetry.space_group_name_H-M   'P 1'
#
loop_
_entity.id
_entity.type
_entity.pdbx_description
1 polymer ?
#
loop_
_entity_poly.entity_id
_entity_poly.type
_entity_poly.pdbx_seq_one_letter_code
_entity_poly.pdbx_strand_id
1 'polypeptide(L)'
;MGLAILFGLFFLGLLAGAPVAFAVGLAAVATFLYEGLPLFVAFQRILSGISVFSLLAIPFFIFAGELMLHGGISTRLVRLASAAVGKVRGGLGIVNVTSSMLFGGISGSAVADTSALGSILVPVMKEKGYDADYAVNVTVTSSVAGVVIPPSHNMILYAVAAGGGISVTQLFIAGIVPGILMCLTLAVAAYLVAVKRGYQGETFPGWNVLVISLAAALPGLLTAVIIVGGVLSGVLTVTESGAFGAIYAIVVTALVYRELRWASFKAAVLQSVKTTALVMILVGCASAFSYLLALYNVPQLLTEVLMALSDNPIVIFLLLNLLLLGLGMIMDMAALILICTPIFLPVAMQFGMDPIQFGIIMMMNLGLGLCTPPVGACLFVGCVIGKIKIEQAVRTIWPFYLALFVALMLVTYVPAVSLSLPALFR
;
A
#
# COMPACT_ATOMS: atom_id res chain seq x y z
N MET A 1 -15.92 -28.32 13.08
CA MET A 1 -17.16 -27.60 12.68
C MET A 1 -16.99 -26.09 12.85
N GLY A 2 -16.43 -25.61 13.97
CA GLY A 2 -16.17 -24.18 14.20
C GLY A 2 -15.34 -23.48 13.11
N LEU A 3 -14.30 -24.12 12.57
CA LEU A 3 -13.57 -23.60 11.39
C LEU A 3 -14.45 -23.42 10.15
N ALA A 4 -15.36 -24.36 9.89
CA ALA A 4 -16.27 -24.28 8.76
C ALA A 4 -17.29 -23.15 8.93
N ILE A 5 -17.72 -22.89 10.17
CA ILE A 5 -18.58 -21.75 10.49
C ILE A 5 -17.81 -20.44 10.32
N LEU A 6 -16.58 -20.37 10.83
CA LEU A 6 -15.72 -19.18 10.76
C LEU A 6 -15.44 -18.77 9.30
N PHE A 7 -14.87 -19.67 8.51
CA PHE A 7 -14.59 -19.38 7.11
C PHE A 7 -15.86 -19.35 6.26
N GLY A 8 -16.83 -20.21 6.52
CA GLY A 8 -18.10 -20.27 5.78
C GLY A 8 -18.88 -18.96 5.88
N LEU A 9 -19.11 -18.45 7.10
CA LEU A 9 -19.81 -17.17 7.28
C LEU A 9 -19.01 -15.99 6.74
N PHE A 10 -17.68 -16.00 6.88
CA PHE A 10 -16.82 -14.99 6.31
C PHE A 10 -16.95 -14.93 4.77
N PHE A 11 -16.78 -16.06 4.08
CA PHE A 11 -16.91 -16.12 2.62
C PHE A 11 -18.34 -15.85 2.15
N LEU A 12 -19.36 -16.33 2.87
CA LEU A 12 -20.77 -16.01 2.56
C LEU A 12 -21.04 -14.51 2.69
N GLY A 13 -20.51 -13.86 3.73
CA GLY A 13 -20.60 -12.41 3.90
C GLY A 13 -19.95 -11.64 2.75
N LEU A 14 -18.76 -12.07 2.31
CA LEU A 14 -18.08 -11.48 1.16
C LEU A 14 -18.88 -11.68 -0.14
N LEU A 15 -19.41 -12.87 -0.39
CA LEU A 15 -20.22 -13.17 -1.57
C LEU A 15 -21.55 -12.40 -1.58
N ALA A 16 -22.12 -12.13 -0.39
CA ALA A 16 -23.28 -11.27 -0.23
C ALA A 16 -22.98 -9.77 -0.39
N GLY A 17 -21.71 -9.39 -0.59
CA GLY A 17 -21.27 -8.00 -0.74
C GLY A 17 -21.22 -7.22 0.58
N ALA A 18 -21.19 -7.91 1.73
CA ALA A 18 -21.03 -7.26 3.02
C ALA A 18 -19.62 -6.65 3.15
N PRO A 19 -19.45 -5.47 3.79
CA PRO A 19 -18.13 -4.92 4.04
C PRO A 19 -17.30 -5.89 4.90
N VAL A 20 -16.02 -6.03 4.56
CA VAL A 20 -15.16 -7.09 5.10
C VAL A 20 -15.10 -7.07 6.63
N ALA A 21 -15.05 -5.89 7.24
CA ALA A 21 -15.02 -5.73 8.69
C ALA A 21 -16.23 -6.42 9.36
N PHE A 22 -17.43 -6.28 8.78
CA PHE A 22 -18.64 -6.93 9.30
C PHE A 22 -18.65 -8.43 9.02
N ALA A 23 -18.20 -8.88 7.84
CA ALA A 23 -18.10 -10.29 7.52
C ALA A 23 -17.17 -11.03 8.51
N VAL A 24 -16.00 -10.44 8.80
CA VAL A 24 -15.03 -10.95 9.77
C VAL A 24 -15.60 -10.92 11.19
N GLY A 25 -16.21 -9.80 11.60
CA GLY A 25 -16.77 -9.65 12.94
C GLY A 25 -17.92 -10.62 13.22
N LEU A 26 -18.87 -10.75 12.28
CA LEU A 26 -19.99 -11.68 12.40
C LEU A 26 -19.52 -13.13 12.40
N ALA A 27 -18.58 -13.49 11.53
CA ALA A 27 -17.98 -14.82 11.52
C ALA A 27 -17.30 -15.15 12.85
N ALA A 28 -16.55 -14.19 13.42
CA ALA A 28 -15.93 -14.37 14.73
C ALA A 28 -16.99 -14.57 15.82
N VAL A 29 -17.94 -13.64 15.96
CA VAL A 29 -18.99 -13.70 16.99
C VAL A 29 -19.82 -14.99 16.90
N ALA A 30 -20.21 -15.41 15.69
CA ALA A 30 -20.95 -16.66 15.50
C ALA A 30 -20.13 -17.90 15.88
N THR A 31 -18.82 -17.87 15.63
CA THR A 31 -17.92 -18.97 16.02
C THR A 31 -17.69 -19.00 17.53
N PHE A 32 -17.56 -17.84 18.19
CA PHE A 32 -17.51 -17.76 19.66
C PHE A 32 -18.77 -18.36 20.30
N LEU A 33 -19.95 -18.06 19.74
CA LEU A 33 -21.22 -18.64 20.19
C LEU A 33 -21.26 -20.16 20.00
N TYR A 34 -20.77 -20.65 18.86
CA TYR A 34 -20.74 -22.09 18.57
C TYR A 34 -19.82 -22.86 19.53
N GLU A 35 -18.63 -22.34 19.82
CA GLU A 35 -17.66 -22.96 20.74
C GLU A 35 -18.06 -22.81 22.23
N GLY A 36 -19.18 -22.15 22.54
CA GLY A 36 -19.62 -21.91 23.91
C GLY A 36 -18.71 -20.96 24.69
N LEU A 37 -17.85 -20.22 24.00
CA LEU A 37 -16.98 -19.21 24.61
C LEU A 37 -17.82 -18.01 25.05
N PRO A 38 -17.54 -17.40 26.22
CA PRO A 38 -18.26 -16.21 26.65
C PRO A 38 -18.13 -15.10 25.59
N LEU A 39 -19.27 -14.58 25.11
CA LEU A 39 -19.33 -13.46 24.16
C LEU A 39 -18.50 -12.25 24.64
N PHE A 40 -18.40 -12.07 25.96
CA PHE A 40 -17.55 -11.07 26.57
C PHE A 40 -16.09 -11.14 26.09
N VAL A 41 -15.54 -12.35 25.89
CA VAL A 41 -14.19 -12.54 25.35
C VAL A 41 -14.09 -12.02 23.91
N ALA A 42 -15.12 -12.23 23.09
CA ALA A 42 -15.15 -11.68 21.73
C ALA A 42 -15.10 -10.15 21.76
N PHE A 43 -15.93 -9.50 22.59
CA PHE A 43 -15.91 -8.05 22.77
C PHE A 43 -14.58 -7.55 23.34
N GLN A 44 -14.01 -8.24 24.32
CA GLN A 44 -12.71 -7.90 24.90
C GLN A 44 -11.60 -7.98 23.84
N ARG A 45 -11.61 -9.00 22.98
CA ARG A 45 -10.63 -9.15 21.88
C ARG A 45 -10.76 -8.05 20.84
N ILE A 46 -11.99 -7.64 20.51
CA ILE A 46 -12.25 -6.50 19.63
C ILE A 46 -11.68 -5.21 20.24
N LEU A 47 -12.02 -4.91 21.49
CA LEU A 47 -11.54 -3.70 22.17
C LEU A 47 -10.01 -3.68 22.31
N SER A 48 -9.43 -4.81 22.72
CA SER A 48 -7.98 -4.96 22.87
C SER A 48 -7.23 -4.77 21.56
N GLY A 49 -7.83 -5.13 20.43
CA GLY A 49 -7.22 -4.94 19.11
C GLY A 49 -7.12 -3.47 18.72
N ILE A 50 -8.11 -2.66 19.10
CA ILE A 50 -8.19 -1.23 18.76
C ILE A 50 -7.37 -0.39 19.74
N SER A 51 -7.23 -0.83 20.99
CA SER A 51 -6.55 -0.10 22.07
C SER A 51 -5.02 -0.25 22.07
N VAL A 52 -4.38 -0.21 20.91
CA VAL A 52 -2.92 -0.31 20.77
C VAL A 52 -2.35 1.07 20.42
N PHE A 53 -1.41 1.58 21.21
CA PHE A 53 -0.86 2.92 21.04
C PHE A 53 -0.23 3.16 19.65
N SER A 54 0.42 2.14 19.07
CA SER A 54 1.01 2.23 17.73
C SER A 54 -0.02 2.44 16.62
N LEU A 55 -1.29 2.08 16.83
CA LEU A 55 -2.35 2.32 15.84
C LEU A 55 -2.71 3.80 15.71
N LEU A 56 -2.40 4.66 16.70
CA LEU A 56 -2.62 6.10 16.59
C LEU A 56 -1.84 6.74 15.44
N ALA A 57 -0.72 6.12 15.02
CA ALA A 57 0.03 6.58 13.86
C ALA A 57 -0.79 6.49 12.55
N ILE A 58 -1.71 5.53 12.43
CA ILE A 58 -2.53 5.34 11.23
C ILE A 58 -3.42 6.57 10.95
N PRO A 59 -4.29 7.04 11.88
CA PRO A 59 -5.05 8.26 11.68
C PRO A 59 -4.18 9.46 11.35
N PHE A 60 -3.02 9.62 12.01
CA PHE A 60 -2.14 10.76 11.75
C PHE A 60 -1.53 10.73 10.36
N PHE A 61 -1.07 9.57 9.88
CA PHE A 61 -0.55 9.44 8.52
C PHE A 61 -1.64 9.58 7.45
N ILE A 62 -2.81 8.99 7.67
CA ILE A 62 -3.97 9.19 6.77
C ILE A 62 -4.31 10.69 6.71
N PHE A 63 -4.35 11.36 7.86
CA PHE A 63 -4.68 12.79 7.92
C PHE A 63 -3.62 13.66 7.25
N ALA A 64 -2.33 13.40 7.48
CA ALA A 64 -1.25 14.07 6.79
C ALA A 64 -1.36 13.88 5.26
N GLY A 65 -1.60 12.65 4.80
CA GLY A 65 -1.79 12.35 3.38
C GLY A 65 -2.95 13.11 2.75
N GLU A 66 -4.12 13.16 3.41
CA GLU A 66 -5.30 13.89 2.94
C GLU A 66 -5.07 15.41 2.91
N LEU A 67 -4.38 15.97 3.91
CA LEU A 67 -3.99 17.38 3.91
C LEU A 67 -3.05 17.71 2.75
N MET A 68 -2.13 16.80 2.41
CA MET A 68 -1.20 16.99 1.31
C MET A 68 -1.87 16.89 -0.05
N LEU A 69 -2.83 15.98 -0.18
CA LEU A 69 -3.67 15.84 -1.37
C LEU A 69 -4.49 17.12 -1.61
N HIS A 70 -5.22 17.57 -0.59
CA HIS A 70 -6.09 18.74 -0.69
C HIS A 70 -5.38 20.10 -0.59
N GLY A 71 -4.13 20.11 -0.09
CA GLY A 71 -3.29 21.29 0.08
C GLY A 71 -2.30 21.57 -1.07
N GLY A 72 -2.42 20.83 -2.18
CA GLY A 72 -1.68 21.12 -3.41
C GLY A 72 -0.23 20.67 -3.45
N ILE A 73 0.18 19.77 -2.55
CA ILE A 73 1.53 19.21 -2.59
C ILE A 73 1.66 18.24 -3.77
N SER A 74 0.63 17.41 -4.00
CA SER A 74 0.59 16.45 -5.12
C SER A 74 0.88 17.10 -6.47
N THR A 75 0.24 18.24 -6.78
CA THR A 75 0.44 18.98 -8.03
C THR A 75 1.86 19.53 -8.18
N ARG A 76 2.49 19.95 -7.08
CA ARG A 76 3.88 20.44 -7.06
C ARG A 76 4.89 19.31 -7.24
N LEU A 77 4.66 18.16 -6.61
CA LEU A 77 5.49 16.97 -6.79
C LEU A 77 5.43 16.48 -8.24
N VAL A 78 4.24 16.47 -8.85
CA VAL A 78 4.07 16.16 -10.27
C VAL A 78 4.83 17.15 -11.15
N ARG A 79 4.75 18.46 -10.89
CA ARG A 79 5.51 19.48 -11.64
C ARG A 79 7.02 19.30 -11.52
N LEU A 80 7.52 18.98 -10.32
CA LEU A 80 8.93 18.68 -10.10
C LEU A 80 9.36 17.46 -10.92
N ALA A 81 8.60 16.36 -10.86
CA ALA A 81 8.88 15.16 -11.62
C ALA A 81 8.89 15.44 -13.14
N SER A 82 7.90 16.20 -13.64
CA SER A 82 7.83 16.66 -15.03
C SER A 82 9.05 17.47 -15.45
N ALA A 83 9.48 18.43 -14.61
CA ALA A 83 10.65 19.25 -14.89
C ALA A 83 11.95 18.46 -14.90
N ALA A 84 12.06 17.40 -14.08
CA ALA A 84 13.24 16.57 -13.97
C ALA A 84 13.37 15.55 -15.12
N VAL A 85 12.27 14.90 -15.52
CA VAL A 85 12.32 13.71 -16.39
C VAL A 85 11.60 13.88 -17.74
N GLY A 86 10.87 14.99 -17.94
CA GLY A 86 10.02 15.19 -19.12
C GLY A 86 10.74 15.09 -20.48
N LYS A 87 12.06 15.33 -20.53
CA LYS A 87 12.85 15.26 -21.77
C LYS A 87 12.96 13.85 -22.36
N VAL A 88 12.87 12.83 -21.52
CA VAL A 88 13.07 11.45 -21.95
C VAL A 88 11.92 11.04 -22.88
N ARG A 89 12.20 10.20 -23.88
CA ARG A 89 11.16 9.63 -24.75
C ARG A 89 10.15 8.86 -23.89
N GLY A 90 8.86 9.19 -24.01
CA GLY A 90 7.86 8.62 -23.09
C GLY A 90 7.87 9.23 -21.69
N GLY A 91 8.49 10.41 -21.52
CA GLY A 91 8.84 11.00 -20.23
C GLY A 91 7.67 11.09 -19.26
N LEU A 92 6.45 11.33 -19.74
CA LEU A 92 5.25 11.37 -18.89
C LEU A 92 4.96 10.05 -18.15
N GLY A 93 5.33 8.91 -18.73
CA GLY A 93 5.23 7.62 -18.03
C GLY A 93 6.20 7.53 -16.86
N ILE A 94 7.46 7.98 -17.06
CA ILE A 94 8.46 8.00 -15.99
C ILE A 94 8.12 9.06 -14.94
N VAL A 95 7.59 10.22 -15.37
CA VAL A 95 7.03 11.24 -14.47
C VAL A 95 5.95 10.64 -13.60
N ASN A 96 5.08 9.78 -14.15
CA ASN A 96 4.05 9.10 -13.36
C ASN A 96 4.65 8.18 -12.30
N VAL A 97 5.65 7.38 -12.68
CA VAL A 97 6.36 6.50 -11.75
C VAL A 97 7.05 7.31 -10.65
N THR A 98 7.81 8.36 -11.00
CA THR A 98 8.51 9.20 -10.03
C THR A 98 7.55 10.03 -9.18
N SER A 99 6.43 10.51 -9.74
CA SER A 99 5.40 11.22 -8.95
C SER A 99 4.72 10.27 -7.97
N SER A 100 4.44 9.03 -8.38
CA SER A 100 3.90 7.98 -7.51
C SER A 100 4.89 7.60 -6.42
N MET A 101 6.19 7.58 -6.73
CA MET A 101 7.23 7.37 -5.71
C MET A 101 7.20 8.48 -4.64
N LEU A 102 7.18 9.75 -5.07
CA LEU A 102 7.26 10.90 -4.17
C LEU A 102 5.97 11.14 -3.39
N PHE A 103 4.81 11.02 -4.03
CA PHE A 103 3.51 11.24 -3.41
C PHE A 103 3.03 9.99 -2.68
N GLY A 104 3.18 8.82 -3.31
CA GLY A 104 2.68 7.57 -2.78
C GLY A 104 3.40 7.10 -1.54
N GLY A 105 4.71 7.36 -1.45
CA GLY A 105 5.44 7.17 -0.21
C GLY A 105 4.81 7.94 0.96
N ILE A 106 4.06 9.02 0.72
CA ILE A 106 3.45 9.84 1.77
C ILE A 106 1.97 9.49 1.99
N SER A 107 1.24 9.16 0.93
CA SER A 107 -0.15 8.71 1.02
C SER A 107 -0.26 7.32 1.67
N GLY A 108 0.69 6.43 1.35
CA GLY A 108 0.68 5.04 1.81
C GLY A 108 -0.51 4.21 1.29
N SER A 109 -1.24 4.71 0.28
CA SER A 109 -2.44 4.09 -0.29
C SER A 109 -2.43 4.12 -1.82
N ALA A 110 -2.29 2.94 -2.44
CA ALA A 110 -2.29 2.81 -3.89
C ALA A 110 -3.59 3.32 -4.55
N VAL A 111 -4.74 3.16 -3.88
CA VAL A 111 -6.03 3.62 -4.41
C VAL A 111 -6.12 5.15 -4.37
N ALA A 112 -5.68 5.75 -3.26
CA ALA A 112 -5.61 7.21 -3.13
C ALA A 112 -4.64 7.79 -4.18
N ASP A 113 -3.46 7.19 -4.33
CA ASP A 113 -2.47 7.59 -5.34
C ASP A 113 -3.01 7.48 -6.76
N THR A 114 -3.65 6.36 -7.10
CA THR A 114 -4.27 6.16 -8.42
C THR A 114 -5.31 7.25 -8.69
N SER A 115 -6.15 7.58 -7.69
CA SER A 115 -7.16 8.62 -7.84
C SER A 115 -6.55 10.02 -7.99
N ALA A 116 -5.60 10.36 -7.13
CA ALA A 116 -4.96 11.67 -7.08
C ALA A 116 -4.11 11.93 -8.32
N LEU A 117 -3.11 11.06 -8.57
CA LEU A 117 -2.20 11.21 -9.69
C LEU A 117 -2.89 10.90 -11.01
N GLY A 118 -3.79 9.91 -11.04
CA GLY A 118 -4.54 9.58 -12.25
C GLY A 118 -5.39 10.74 -12.73
N SER A 119 -6.08 11.44 -11.83
CA SER A 119 -6.91 12.60 -12.20
C SER A 119 -6.12 13.76 -12.81
N ILE A 120 -4.82 13.83 -12.53
CA ILE A 120 -3.91 14.87 -13.04
C ILE A 120 -3.19 14.37 -14.31
N LEU A 121 -2.56 13.21 -14.24
CA LEU A 121 -1.64 12.72 -15.27
C LEU A 121 -2.34 12.03 -16.43
N VAL A 122 -3.40 11.26 -16.19
CA VAL A 122 -4.09 10.52 -17.27
C VAL A 122 -4.69 11.47 -18.31
N PRO A 123 -5.38 12.58 -17.94
CA PRO A 123 -5.83 13.57 -18.92
C PRO A 123 -4.68 14.22 -19.69
N VAL A 124 -3.61 14.64 -18.99
CA VAL A 124 -2.44 15.27 -19.62
C VAL A 124 -1.74 14.34 -20.60
N MET A 125 -1.60 13.06 -20.25
CA MET A 125 -1.01 12.05 -21.14
C MET A 125 -1.84 11.88 -22.42
N LYS A 126 -3.17 11.83 -22.30
CA LYS A 126 -4.07 11.73 -23.46
C LYS A 126 -4.00 12.97 -24.36
N GLU A 127 -3.97 14.17 -23.77
CA GLU A 127 -3.83 15.43 -24.51
C GLU A 127 -2.52 15.47 -25.31
N LYS A 128 -1.45 14.85 -24.77
CA LYS A 128 -0.15 14.72 -25.45
C LYS A 128 -0.03 13.49 -26.36
N GLY A 129 -1.15 12.82 -26.65
CA GLY A 129 -1.22 11.73 -27.63
C GLY A 129 -0.75 10.36 -27.11
N TYR A 130 -0.65 10.16 -25.79
CA TYR A 130 -0.45 8.83 -25.23
C TYR A 130 -1.77 8.06 -25.26
N ASP A 131 -1.69 6.76 -25.51
CA ASP A 131 -2.88 5.92 -25.48
C ASP A 131 -3.45 5.84 -24.06
N ALA A 132 -4.79 5.79 -23.98
CA ALA A 132 -5.50 5.75 -22.72
C ALA A 132 -5.13 4.53 -21.86
N ASP A 133 -4.92 3.37 -22.48
CA ASP A 133 -4.53 2.14 -21.80
C ASP A 133 -3.13 2.25 -21.17
N TYR A 134 -2.17 2.85 -21.88
CA TYR A 134 -0.84 3.11 -21.35
C TYR A 134 -0.89 4.05 -20.15
N ALA A 135 -1.63 5.16 -20.27
CA ALA A 135 -1.78 6.13 -19.20
C ALA A 135 -2.41 5.51 -17.95
N VAL A 136 -3.44 4.67 -18.10
CA VAL A 136 -4.06 3.96 -16.97
C VAL A 136 -3.11 2.93 -16.38
N ASN A 137 -2.51 2.08 -17.20
CA ASN A 137 -1.67 0.97 -16.72
C ASN A 137 -0.44 1.47 -15.96
N VAL A 138 0.25 2.50 -16.46
CA VAL A 138 1.40 3.07 -15.74
C VAL A 138 0.98 3.69 -14.42
N THR A 139 -0.13 4.44 -14.38
CA THR A 139 -0.64 5.09 -13.16
C THR A 139 -1.02 4.05 -12.09
N VAL A 140 -1.78 3.04 -12.49
CA VAL A 140 -2.29 2.00 -11.58
C VAL A 140 -1.13 1.22 -10.99
N THR A 141 -0.19 0.79 -11.82
CA THR A 141 0.94 -0.02 -11.35
C THR A 141 1.97 0.78 -10.57
N SER A 142 2.23 2.05 -10.92
CA SER A 142 3.15 2.90 -10.16
C SER A 142 2.63 3.29 -8.78
N SER A 143 1.31 3.40 -8.61
CA SER A 143 0.69 3.66 -7.31
C SER A 143 1.02 2.58 -6.27
N VAL A 144 1.29 1.35 -6.70
CA VAL A 144 1.62 0.23 -5.82
C VAL A 144 2.94 0.45 -5.09
N ALA A 145 3.89 1.13 -5.74
CA ALA A 145 5.17 1.46 -5.11
C ALA A 145 4.96 2.36 -3.87
N GLY A 146 3.93 3.20 -3.87
CA GLY A 146 3.58 4.06 -2.74
C GLY A 146 3.21 3.29 -1.47
N VAL A 147 2.75 2.04 -1.59
CA VAL A 147 2.42 1.24 -0.40
C VAL A 147 3.66 0.63 0.27
N VAL A 148 4.74 0.48 -0.49
CA VAL A 148 6.01 -0.09 -0.02
C VAL A 148 6.98 1.01 0.43
N ILE A 149 6.93 2.18 -0.19
CA ILE A 149 7.79 3.30 0.17
C ILE A 149 7.28 3.97 1.46
N PRO A 150 8.13 4.23 2.46
CA PRO A 150 7.69 4.86 3.71
C PRO A 150 7.36 6.35 3.57
N PRO A 151 6.47 6.89 4.43
CA PRO A 151 5.61 6.21 5.41
C PRO A 151 4.42 5.42 4.82
N SER A 152 4.21 4.19 5.30
CA SER A 152 3.05 3.36 4.90
C SER A 152 2.25 2.91 6.11
N HIS A 153 0.98 3.31 6.19
CA HIS A 153 0.08 2.87 7.27
C HIS A 153 -0.21 1.36 7.21
N ASN A 154 -0.11 0.76 6.02
CA ASN A 154 -0.25 -0.70 5.85
C ASN A 154 0.86 -1.47 6.58
N MET A 155 2.09 -0.94 6.65
CA MET A 155 3.17 -1.53 7.45
C MET A 155 2.88 -1.51 8.95
N ILE A 156 2.17 -0.49 9.45
CA ILE A 156 1.73 -0.45 10.85
C ILE A 156 0.69 -1.54 11.10
N LEU A 157 -0.28 -1.69 10.18
CA LEU A 157 -1.28 -2.77 10.28
C LEU A 157 -0.61 -4.15 10.33
N TYR A 158 0.41 -4.37 9.49
CA TYR A 158 1.17 -5.62 9.49
C TYR A 158 1.89 -5.86 10.82
N ALA A 159 2.59 -4.85 11.35
CA ALA A 159 3.27 -4.96 12.64
C ALA A 159 2.30 -5.32 13.79
N VAL A 160 1.10 -4.73 13.79
CA VAL A 160 0.06 -5.05 14.77
C VAL A 160 -0.52 -6.45 14.55
N ALA A 161 -0.79 -6.84 13.30
CA ALA A 161 -1.31 -8.17 12.97
C ALA A 161 -0.33 -9.30 13.31
N ALA A 162 0.97 -9.02 13.23
CA ALA A 162 2.05 -9.92 13.66
C ALA A 162 2.19 -10.02 15.20
N GLY A 163 1.28 -9.42 15.97
CA GLY A 163 1.30 -9.44 17.43
C GLY A 163 2.12 -8.30 18.06
N GLY A 164 2.49 -7.27 17.30
CA GLY A 164 3.20 -6.09 17.80
C GLY A 164 4.70 -6.28 18.05
N GLY A 165 5.24 -7.48 17.81
CA GLY A 165 6.66 -7.78 18.02
C GLY A 165 7.60 -7.26 16.93
N ILE A 166 7.07 -6.80 15.79
CA ILE A 166 7.86 -6.30 14.66
C ILE A 166 7.99 -4.79 14.75
N SER A 167 9.23 -4.29 14.69
CA SER A 167 9.49 -2.85 14.67
C SER A 167 9.02 -2.22 13.36
N VAL A 168 8.12 -1.24 13.47
CA VAL A 168 7.65 -0.44 12.33
C VAL A 168 8.80 0.35 11.70
N THR A 169 9.75 0.85 12.51
CA THR A 169 10.95 1.53 12.00
C THR A 169 11.75 0.62 11.08
N GLN A 170 11.92 -0.65 11.44
CA GLN A 170 12.65 -1.61 10.60
C GLN A 170 11.87 -1.94 9.32
N LEU A 171 10.54 -2.03 9.37
CA LEU A 171 9.70 -2.18 8.18
C LEU A 171 9.82 -0.98 7.24
N PHE A 172 9.86 0.24 7.78
CA PHE A 172 10.08 1.43 6.98
C PHE A 172 11.44 1.37 6.27
N ILE A 173 12.52 1.06 7.00
CA ILE A 173 13.85 0.90 6.40
C ILE A 173 13.85 -0.18 5.30
N ALA A 174 13.21 -1.32 5.58
CA ALA A 174 13.15 -2.45 4.67
C ALA A 174 12.38 -2.14 3.39
N GLY A 175 11.43 -1.21 3.41
CA GLY A 175 10.63 -0.82 2.24
C GLY A 175 11.36 0.09 1.25
N ILE A 176 12.43 0.78 1.66
CA ILE A 176 13.12 1.77 0.83
C ILE A 176 13.71 1.13 -0.44
N VAL A 177 14.53 0.09 -0.30
CA VAL A 177 15.18 -0.56 -1.45
C VAL A 177 14.17 -1.29 -2.35
N PRO A 178 13.26 -2.13 -1.83
CA PRO A 178 12.18 -2.73 -2.60
C PRO A 178 11.31 -1.71 -3.35
N GLY A 179 10.96 -0.60 -2.69
CA GLY A 179 10.18 0.47 -3.31
C GLY A 179 10.93 1.16 -4.46
N ILE A 180 12.22 1.50 -4.26
CA ILE A 180 13.07 2.04 -5.33
C ILE A 180 13.19 1.03 -6.48
N LEU A 181 13.39 -0.26 -6.18
CA LEU A 181 13.46 -1.32 -7.18
C LEU A 181 12.18 -1.43 -8.01
N MET A 182 11.00 -1.33 -7.37
CA MET A 182 9.72 -1.28 -8.07
C MET A 182 9.63 -0.06 -9.00
N CYS A 183 10.02 1.12 -8.51
CA CYS A 183 10.02 2.33 -9.35
C CYS A 183 11.00 2.21 -10.52
N LEU A 184 12.20 1.67 -10.32
CA LEU A 184 13.18 1.50 -11.40
C LEU A 184 12.69 0.50 -12.46
N THR A 185 12.20 -0.66 -12.04
CA THR A 185 11.66 -1.67 -12.96
C THR A 185 10.45 -1.15 -13.74
N LEU A 186 9.56 -0.41 -13.09
CA LEU A 186 8.43 0.26 -13.75
C LEU A 186 8.87 1.37 -14.71
N ALA A 187 9.87 2.18 -14.34
CA ALA A 187 10.40 3.23 -15.21
C ALA A 187 11.03 2.63 -16.48
N VAL A 188 11.74 1.50 -16.36
CA VAL A 188 12.26 0.74 -17.49
C VAL A 188 11.12 0.21 -18.36
N ALA A 189 10.09 -0.40 -17.76
CA ALA A 189 8.93 -0.89 -18.51
C ALA A 189 8.19 0.24 -19.25
N ALA A 190 7.99 1.39 -18.58
CA ALA A 190 7.39 2.59 -19.16
C ALA A 190 8.20 3.07 -20.38
N TYR A 191 9.52 3.16 -20.25
CA TYR A 191 10.41 3.56 -21.34
C TYR A 191 10.35 2.59 -22.53
N LEU A 192 10.43 1.27 -22.27
CA LEU A 192 10.40 0.25 -23.33
C LEU A 192 9.08 0.28 -24.11
N VAL A 193 7.94 0.40 -23.41
CA VAL A 193 6.63 0.51 -24.06
C VAL A 193 6.50 1.83 -24.82
N ALA A 194 7.02 2.94 -24.28
CA ALA A 194 7.00 4.23 -24.96
C ALA A 194 7.84 4.26 -26.23
N VAL A 195 9.01 3.61 -26.23
CA VAL A 195 9.84 3.44 -27.44
C VAL A 195 9.07 2.65 -28.49
N LYS A 196 8.48 1.51 -28.10
CA LYS A 196 7.72 0.63 -29.00
C LYS A 196 6.48 1.30 -29.60
N ARG A 197 5.77 2.12 -28.82
CA ARG A 197 4.56 2.84 -29.26
C ARG A 197 4.83 4.19 -29.92
N GLY A 198 6.09 4.61 -29.98
CA GLY A 198 6.46 5.82 -30.71
C GLY A 198 6.21 7.13 -29.97
N TYR A 199 5.98 7.11 -28.65
CA TYR A 199 5.71 8.35 -27.90
C TYR A 199 6.90 9.29 -27.89
N GLN A 200 6.63 10.59 -27.98
CA GLN A 200 7.66 11.63 -27.98
C GLN A 200 8.02 12.04 -26.55
N GLY A 201 9.25 12.51 -26.37
CA GLY A 201 9.66 13.21 -25.16
C GLY A 201 9.23 14.68 -25.21
N GLU A 202 9.11 15.32 -24.06
CA GLU A 202 8.85 16.76 -24.01
C GLU A 202 10.14 17.57 -24.19
N THR A 203 10.00 18.86 -24.46
CA THR A 203 11.15 19.77 -24.42
C THR A 203 11.57 19.99 -22.98
N PHE A 204 12.87 19.86 -22.67
CA PHE A 204 13.38 20.19 -21.34
C PHE A 204 13.12 21.68 -21.05
N PRO A 205 12.38 22.01 -19.98
CA PRO A 205 11.97 23.39 -19.71
C PRO A 205 13.14 24.28 -19.23
N GLY A 206 14.32 23.70 -19.00
CA GLY A 206 15.53 24.40 -18.56
C GLY A 206 15.80 24.21 -17.06
N TRP A 207 17.07 24.36 -16.68
CA TRP A 207 17.52 24.22 -15.28
C TRP A 207 16.83 25.21 -14.34
N ASN A 208 16.48 26.40 -14.83
CA ASN A 208 15.75 27.40 -14.05
C ASN A 208 14.38 26.87 -13.61
N VAL A 209 13.62 26.23 -14.51
CA VAL A 209 12.30 25.68 -14.19
C VAL A 209 12.41 24.50 -13.22
N LEU A 210 13.45 23.68 -13.35
CA LEU A 210 13.73 22.59 -12.42
C LEU A 210 14.02 23.12 -11.01
N VAL A 211 14.89 24.12 -10.87
CA VAL A 211 15.23 24.73 -9.57
C VAL A 211 14.02 25.40 -8.94
N ILE A 212 13.21 26.13 -9.73
CA ILE A 212 11.97 26.75 -9.24
C ILE A 212 10.98 25.68 -8.78
N SER A 213 10.82 24.60 -9.55
CA SER A 213 9.92 23.50 -9.20
C SER A 213 10.39 22.76 -7.95
N LEU A 214 11.71 22.57 -7.80
CA LEU A 214 12.31 21.98 -6.61
C LEU A 214 12.07 22.87 -5.39
N ALA A 215 12.35 24.17 -5.49
CA ALA A 215 12.10 25.12 -4.41
C ALA A 215 10.62 25.17 -4.00
N ALA A 216 9.70 25.06 -4.97
CA ALA A 216 8.26 25.01 -4.71
C ALA A 216 7.81 23.69 -4.05
N ALA A 217 8.42 22.56 -4.43
CA ALA A 217 8.08 21.24 -3.89
C ALA A 217 8.79 20.91 -2.57
N LEU A 218 9.92 21.57 -2.27
CA LEU A 218 10.76 21.31 -1.11
C LEU A 218 9.99 21.38 0.22
N PRO A 219 9.13 22.38 0.49
CA PRO A 219 8.32 22.39 1.71
C PRO A 219 7.40 21.18 1.84
N GLY A 220 6.83 20.66 0.74
CA GLY A 220 6.02 19.45 0.77
C GLY A 220 6.86 18.18 0.98
N LEU A 221 8.04 18.09 0.39
CA LEU A 221 8.98 16.98 0.58
C LEU A 221 9.52 16.92 2.01
N LEU A 222 9.69 18.08 2.66
CA LEU A 222 10.10 18.13 4.06
C LEU A 222 9.11 17.40 4.99
N THR A 223 7.82 17.28 4.62
CA THR A 223 6.88 16.45 5.38
C THR A 223 7.33 14.99 5.41
N ALA A 224 7.75 14.42 4.28
CA ALA A 224 8.29 13.07 4.22
C ALA A 224 9.60 12.94 5.00
N VAL A 225 10.46 13.96 4.92
CA VAL A 225 11.74 13.98 5.67
C VAL A 225 11.50 14.03 7.18
N ILE A 226 10.55 14.84 7.65
CA ILE A 226 10.17 14.89 9.07
C ILE A 226 9.62 13.53 9.51
N ILE A 227 8.75 12.93 8.70
CA ILE A 227 8.13 11.66 9.05
C ILE A 227 9.16 10.53 9.07
N VAL A 228 9.81 10.28 7.93
CA VAL A 228 10.74 9.18 7.75
C VAL A 228 12.02 9.45 8.52
N GLY A 229 12.64 10.61 8.35
CA GLY A 229 13.86 10.99 9.06
C GLY A 229 13.69 11.04 10.58
N GLY A 230 12.53 11.49 11.08
CA GLY A 230 12.23 11.47 12.52
C GLY A 230 12.17 10.06 13.10
N VAL A 231 11.55 9.12 12.38
CA VAL A 231 11.47 7.70 12.79
C VAL A 231 12.81 6.99 12.65
N LEU A 232 13.52 7.24 11.55
CA LEU A 232 14.82 6.62 11.26
C LEU A 232 15.94 7.08 12.18
N SER A 233 15.92 8.36 12.59
CA SER A 233 16.90 8.90 13.55
C SER A 233 16.65 8.45 14.99
N GLY A 234 15.51 7.81 15.27
CA GLY A 234 15.11 7.41 16.62
C GLY A 234 14.70 8.57 17.53
N VAL A 235 14.67 9.81 17.01
CA VAL A 235 14.26 11.00 17.78
C VAL A 235 12.75 10.99 18.04
N LEU A 236 11.97 10.52 17.06
CA LEU A 236 10.51 10.44 17.14
C LEU A 236 10.05 8.99 17.04
N THR A 237 9.08 8.61 17.87
CA THR A 237 8.31 7.39 17.64
C THR A 237 7.46 7.53 16.38
N VAL A 238 6.94 6.41 15.87
CA VAL A 238 6.07 6.39 14.67
C VAL A 238 4.83 7.26 14.87
N THR A 239 4.23 7.22 16.06
CA THR A 239 3.04 8.01 16.41
C THR A 239 3.36 9.50 16.47
N GLU A 240 4.45 9.88 17.13
CA GLU A 240 4.89 11.28 17.22
C GLU A 240 5.26 11.82 15.83
N SER A 241 5.97 11.03 15.03
CA SER A 241 6.33 11.35 13.65
C SER A 241 5.10 11.64 12.79
N GLY A 242 4.05 10.82 12.88
CA GLY A 242 2.77 11.09 12.23
C GLY A 242 2.12 12.39 12.69
N ALA A 243 2.10 12.65 13.99
CA ALA A 243 1.52 13.87 14.56
C ALA A 243 2.28 15.13 14.10
N PHE A 244 3.61 15.13 14.19
CA PHE A 244 4.45 16.23 13.70
C PHE A 244 4.33 16.40 12.18
N GLY A 245 4.24 15.31 11.42
CA GLY A 245 3.99 15.31 9.98
C GLY A 245 2.67 15.98 9.63
N ALA A 246 1.58 15.65 10.34
CA ALA A 246 0.27 16.28 10.13
C ALA A 246 0.28 17.78 10.50
N ILE A 247 0.88 18.15 11.64
CA ILE A 247 1.03 19.56 12.05
C ILE A 247 1.80 20.33 10.98
N TYR A 248 2.93 19.78 10.52
CA TYR A 248 3.75 20.42 9.49
C TYR A 248 3.00 20.53 8.16
N ALA A 249 2.25 19.51 7.75
CA ALA A 249 1.41 19.55 6.56
C ALA A 249 0.36 20.68 6.64
N ILE A 250 -0.28 20.90 7.80
CA ILE A 250 -1.18 22.05 8.01
C ILE A 250 -0.42 23.37 7.82
N VAL A 251 0.73 23.52 8.49
CA VAL A 251 1.54 24.76 8.44
C VAL A 251 1.95 25.08 7.00
N VAL A 252 2.47 24.10 6.26
CA VAL A 252 2.94 24.30 4.89
C VAL A 252 1.77 24.61 3.95
N THR A 253 0.70 23.83 4.02
CA THR A 253 -0.43 24.00 3.09
C THR A 253 -1.26 25.26 3.38
N ALA A 254 -1.34 25.70 4.64
CA ALA A 254 -2.03 26.92 5.05
C ALA A 254 -1.19 28.20 4.89
N LEU A 255 0.08 28.20 5.34
CA LEU A 255 0.89 29.42 5.39
C LEU A 255 1.79 29.61 4.17
N VAL A 256 2.44 28.54 3.70
CA VAL A 256 3.41 28.61 2.59
C VAL A 256 2.68 28.55 1.26
N TYR A 257 1.86 27.51 1.04
CA TYR A 257 1.13 27.35 -0.23
C TYR A 257 -0.18 28.14 -0.26
N ARG A 258 -0.80 28.40 0.89
CA ARG A 258 -2.06 29.14 1.01
C ARG A 258 -3.20 28.52 0.17
N GLU A 259 -3.17 27.21 -0.02
CA GLU A 259 -4.17 26.46 -0.78
C GLU A 259 -5.19 25.77 0.11
N LEU A 260 -4.87 25.59 1.40
CA LEU A 260 -5.76 24.96 2.37
C LEU A 260 -6.89 25.91 2.80
N ARG A 261 -7.97 25.93 2.03
CA ARG A 261 -9.23 26.61 2.41
C ARG A 261 -9.94 25.81 3.50
N TRP A 262 -10.81 26.46 4.28
CA TRP A 262 -11.62 25.79 5.31
C TRP A 262 -12.48 24.64 4.75
N ALA A 263 -12.98 24.78 3.52
CA ALA A 263 -13.70 23.71 2.84
C ALA A 263 -12.80 22.50 2.54
N SER A 264 -11.60 22.73 2.01
CA SER A 264 -10.61 21.68 1.73
C SER A 264 -10.12 21.00 3.01
N PHE A 265 -9.92 21.76 4.09
CA PHE A 265 -9.58 21.22 5.40
C PHE A 265 -10.70 20.33 5.95
N LYS A 266 -11.96 20.77 5.90
CA LYS A 266 -13.12 19.95 6.29
C LYS A 266 -13.22 18.67 5.47
N ALA A 267 -12.96 18.75 4.16
CA ALA A 267 -12.93 17.57 3.29
C ALA A 267 -11.83 16.59 3.72
N ALA A 268 -10.61 17.08 3.94
CA ALA A 268 -9.49 16.27 4.42
C ALA A 268 -9.80 15.58 5.76
N VAL A 269 -10.36 16.32 6.74
CA VAL A 269 -10.76 15.74 8.04
C VAL A 269 -11.84 14.68 7.85
N LEU A 270 -12.91 14.98 7.10
CA LEU A 270 -14.01 14.04 6.89
C LEU A 270 -13.54 12.75 6.23
N GLN A 271 -12.68 12.87 5.20
CA GLN A 271 -12.14 11.72 4.49
C GLN A 271 -11.21 10.91 5.40
N SER A 272 -10.36 11.57 6.18
CA SER A 272 -9.46 10.92 7.13
C SER A 272 -10.22 10.15 8.21
N VAL A 273 -11.29 10.74 8.76
CA VAL A 273 -12.14 10.07 9.75
C VAL A 273 -12.83 8.85 9.15
N LYS A 274 -13.35 8.93 7.93
CA LYS A 274 -13.98 7.79 7.25
C LYS A 274 -12.99 6.63 7.07
N THR A 275 -11.82 6.90 6.49
CA THR A 275 -10.79 5.89 6.26
C THR A 275 -10.31 5.29 7.57
N THR A 276 -10.03 6.14 8.57
CA THR A 276 -9.61 5.68 9.91
C THR A 276 -10.68 4.83 10.57
N ALA A 277 -11.95 5.24 10.56
CA ALA A 277 -13.04 4.48 11.19
C ALA A 277 -13.18 3.09 10.57
N LEU A 278 -13.13 2.99 9.24
CA LEU A 278 -13.17 1.71 8.54
C LEU A 278 -11.99 0.80 8.95
N VAL A 279 -10.77 1.35 8.98
CA VAL A 279 -9.57 0.61 9.39
C VAL A 279 -9.67 0.15 10.85
N MET A 280 -10.09 1.02 11.78
CA MET A 280 -10.16 0.68 13.21
C MET A 280 -11.22 -0.37 13.52
N ILE A 281 -12.40 -0.32 12.88
CA ILE A 281 -13.43 -1.36 13.03
C ILE A 281 -12.87 -2.70 12.52
N LEU A 282 -12.22 -2.66 11.35
CA LEU A 282 -11.62 -3.84 10.73
C LEU A 282 -10.53 -4.45 11.63
N VAL A 283 -9.67 -3.63 12.25
CA VAL A 283 -8.66 -4.08 13.22
C VAL A 283 -9.28 -4.76 14.43
N GLY A 284 -10.33 -4.19 15.00
CA GLY A 284 -11.04 -4.81 16.12
C GLY A 284 -11.62 -6.17 15.76
N CYS A 285 -12.38 -6.24 14.67
CA CYS A 285 -12.99 -7.50 14.21
C CYS A 285 -11.92 -8.56 13.85
N ALA A 286 -10.85 -8.14 13.17
CA ALA A 286 -9.76 -9.04 12.79
C ALA A 286 -8.97 -9.57 14.02
N SER A 287 -8.85 -8.80 15.09
CA SER A 287 -8.24 -9.27 16.35
C SER A 287 -9.01 -10.45 16.95
N ALA A 288 -10.35 -10.37 16.99
CA ALA A 288 -11.19 -11.48 17.45
C ALA A 288 -11.13 -12.70 16.51
N PHE A 289 -11.07 -12.45 15.20
CA PHE A 289 -10.89 -13.50 14.20
C PHE A 289 -9.53 -14.21 14.34
N SER A 290 -8.44 -13.44 14.47
CA SER A 290 -7.07 -13.93 14.66
C SER A 290 -6.94 -14.78 15.92
N TYR A 291 -7.63 -14.40 17.01
CA TYR A 291 -7.69 -15.22 18.22
C TYR A 291 -8.28 -16.62 17.96
N LEU A 292 -9.36 -16.71 17.17
CA LEU A 292 -9.96 -17.99 16.80
C LEU A 292 -9.04 -18.80 15.88
N LEU A 293 -8.34 -18.16 14.95
CA LEU A 293 -7.35 -18.85 14.10
C LEU A 293 -6.25 -19.52 14.92
N ALA A 294 -5.76 -18.82 15.96
CA ALA A 294 -4.82 -19.37 16.91
C ALA A 294 -5.43 -20.52 17.72
N LEU A 295 -6.67 -20.38 18.19
CA LEU A 295 -7.39 -21.42 18.93
C LEU A 295 -7.53 -22.73 18.13
N TYR A 296 -7.83 -22.62 16.83
CA TYR A 296 -7.96 -23.78 15.94
C TYR A 296 -6.64 -24.26 15.33
N ASN A 297 -5.50 -23.64 15.66
CA ASN A 297 -4.19 -23.96 15.07
C ASN A 297 -4.21 -23.91 13.52
N VAL A 298 -4.91 -22.94 12.94
CA VAL A 298 -4.96 -22.75 11.49
C VAL A 298 -3.58 -22.59 10.84
N PRO A 299 -2.61 -21.87 11.44
CA PRO A 299 -1.26 -21.78 10.86
C PRO A 299 -0.59 -23.15 10.69
N GLN A 300 -0.71 -24.05 11.67
CA GLN A 300 -0.17 -25.41 11.61
C GLN A 300 -0.84 -26.24 10.52
N LEU A 301 -2.18 -26.20 10.43
CA LEU A 301 -2.92 -26.89 9.37
C LEU A 301 -2.48 -26.42 7.97
N LEU A 302 -2.22 -25.12 7.82
CA LEU A 302 -1.73 -24.58 6.56
C LEU A 302 -0.30 -25.07 6.26
N THR A 303 0.60 -25.08 7.25
CA THR A 303 1.94 -25.67 7.08
C THR A 303 1.84 -27.10 6.58
N GLU A 304 1.00 -27.93 7.21
CA GLU A 304 0.82 -29.34 6.83
C GLU A 304 0.35 -29.48 5.37
N VAL A 305 -0.62 -28.66 4.95
CA VAL A 305 -1.08 -28.63 3.56
C VAL A 305 0.05 -28.24 2.61
N LEU A 306 0.81 -27.18 2.91
CA LEU A 306 1.90 -26.74 2.03
C LEU A 306 3.04 -27.76 1.95
N MET A 307 3.38 -28.40 3.07
CA MET A 307 4.39 -29.47 3.11
C MET A 307 3.94 -30.71 2.34
N ALA A 308 2.65 -31.00 2.29
CA ALA A 308 2.13 -32.06 1.44
C ALA A 308 2.34 -31.79 -0.07
N LEU A 309 2.48 -30.52 -0.47
CA LEU A 309 2.85 -30.15 -1.85
C LEU A 309 4.36 -30.15 -2.08
N SER A 310 5.17 -29.65 -1.15
CA SER A 310 6.63 -29.55 -1.30
C SER A 310 7.33 -29.23 0.01
N ASP A 311 8.51 -29.84 0.23
CA ASP A 311 9.40 -29.52 1.35
C ASP A 311 10.42 -28.42 1.01
N ASN A 312 10.45 -27.96 -0.25
CA ASN A 312 11.44 -26.97 -0.70
C ASN A 312 10.99 -25.54 -0.32
N PRO A 313 11.77 -24.79 0.50
CA PRO A 313 11.43 -23.42 0.91
C PRO A 313 11.14 -22.48 -0.26
N ILE A 314 11.85 -22.63 -1.37
CA ILE A 314 11.66 -21.81 -2.58
C ILE A 314 10.25 -22.00 -3.14
N VAL A 315 9.79 -23.26 -3.21
CA VAL A 315 8.46 -23.60 -3.71
C VAL A 315 7.39 -23.11 -2.75
N ILE A 316 7.61 -23.24 -1.44
CA ILE A 316 6.67 -22.73 -0.43
C ILE A 316 6.54 -21.21 -0.51
N PHE A 317 7.64 -20.47 -0.63
CA PHE A 317 7.58 -19.01 -0.80
C PHE A 317 6.87 -18.62 -2.10
N LEU A 318 7.04 -19.39 -3.18
CA LEU A 318 6.27 -19.19 -4.41
C LEU A 318 4.76 -19.41 -4.18
N LEU A 319 4.38 -20.50 -3.50
CA LEU A 319 2.99 -20.80 -3.17
C LEU A 319 2.37 -19.70 -2.31
N LEU A 320 3.10 -19.20 -1.30
CA LEU A 320 2.66 -18.08 -0.47
C LEU A 320 2.43 -16.81 -1.31
N ASN A 321 3.35 -16.48 -2.22
CA ASN A 321 3.17 -15.37 -3.15
C ASN A 321 1.90 -15.54 -4.00
N LEU A 322 1.72 -16.72 -4.61
CA LEU A 322 0.55 -16.99 -5.46
C LEU A 322 -0.77 -16.91 -4.67
N LEU A 323 -0.80 -17.42 -3.44
CA LEU A 323 -1.97 -17.34 -2.55
C LEU A 323 -2.27 -15.89 -2.16
N LEU A 324 -1.26 -15.13 -1.73
CA LEU A 324 -1.42 -13.72 -1.35
C LEU A 324 -1.86 -12.88 -2.54
N LEU A 325 -1.28 -13.11 -3.71
CA LEU A 325 -1.65 -12.46 -4.96
C LEU A 325 -3.11 -12.75 -5.30
N GLY A 326 -3.52 -14.03 -5.30
CA GLY A 326 -4.88 -14.46 -5.61
C GLY A 326 -5.91 -13.88 -4.66
N LEU A 327 -5.65 -13.88 -3.36
CA LEU A 327 -6.50 -13.24 -2.35
C LEU A 327 -6.55 -11.71 -2.56
N GLY A 328 -5.41 -11.10 -2.86
CA GLY A 328 -5.28 -9.66 -3.16
C GLY A 328 -6.11 -9.18 -4.36
N MET A 329 -6.47 -10.06 -5.28
CA MET A 329 -7.31 -9.70 -6.43
C MET A 329 -8.78 -9.48 -6.04
N ILE A 330 -9.20 -10.02 -4.89
CA ILE A 330 -10.62 -10.11 -4.48
C ILE A 330 -10.92 -9.15 -3.32
N MET A 331 -9.98 -8.99 -2.39
CA MET A 331 -10.22 -8.30 -1.13
C MET A 331 -9.34 -7.07 -0.96
N ASP A 332 -9.80 -6.14 -0.11
CA ASP A 332 -9.04 -4.96 0.27
C ASP A 332 -7.75 -5.32 1.02
N MET A 333 -6.70 -4.51 0.80
CA MET A 333 -5.36 -4.73 1.33
C MET A 333 -5.32 -4.71 2.86
N ALA A 334 -6.01 -3.78 3.51
CA ALA A 334 -6.00 -3.67 4.97
C ALA A 334 -6.63 -4.92 5.61
N ALA A 335 -7.72 -5.43 5.01
CA ALA A 335 -8.36 -6.66 5.46
C ALA A 335 -7.42 -7.86 5.37
N LEU A 336 -6.76 -8.02 4.22
CA LEU A 336 -5.86 -9.14 3.99
C LEU A 336 -4.65 -9.08 4.91
N ILE A 337 -4.05 -7.91 5.14
CA ILE A 337 -2.93 -7.79 6.09
C ILE A 337 -3.33 -8.36 7.46
N LEU A 338 -4.51 -8.00 7.98
CA LEU A 338 -4.91 -8.43 9.33
C LEU A 338 -5.32 -9.91 9.41
N ILE A 339 -5.88 -10.48 8.34
CA ILE A 339 -6.31 -11.89 8.31
C ILE A 339 -5.15 -12.81 7.94
N CYS A 340 -4.39 -12.45 6.91
CA CYS A 340 -3.37 -13.29 6.30
C CYS A 340 -2.07 -13.30 7.09
N THR A 341 -1.71 -12.21 7.80
CA THR A 341 -0.49 -12.18 8.63
C THR A 341 -0.47 -13.28 9.68
N PRO A 342 -1.46 -13.43 10.59
CA PRO A 342 -1.41 -14.48 11.61
C PRO A 342 -1.43 -15.90 11.03
N ILE A 343 -1.90 -16.06 9.78
CA ILE A 343 -1.94 -17.35 9.09
C ILE A 343 -0.59 -17.68 8.44
N PHE A 344 -0.08 -16.77 7.60
CA PHE A 344 1.07 -17.06 6.72
C PHE A 344 2.42 -16.68 7.32
N LEU A 345 2.48 -15.69 8.22
CA LEU A 345 3.75 -15.28 8.83
C LEU A 345 4.41 -16.43 9.62
N PRO A 346 3.70 -17.16 10.52
CA PRO A 346 4.31 -18.27 11.24
C PRO A 346 4.86 -19.36 10.31
N VAL A 347 4.14 -19.62 9.22
CA VAL A 347 4.56 -20.58 8.18
C VAL A 347 5.83 -20.10 7.50
N ALA A 348 5.87 -18.84 7.03
CA ALA A 348 7.04 -18.27 6.38
C ALA A 348 8.28 -18.30 7.29
N MET A 349 8.11 -17.96 8.58
CA MET A 349 9.17 -18.00 9.58
C MET A 349 9.70 -19.43 9.83
N GLN A 350 8.82 -20.44 9.77
CA GLN A 350 9.21 -21.84 9.92
C GLN A 350 10.15 -22.30 8.80
N PHE A 351 10.01 -21.75 7.59
CA PHE A 351 10.92 -21.99 6.46
C PHE A 351 12.10 -21.01 6.39
N GLY A 352 12.34 -20.23 7.45
CA GLY A 352 13.50 -19.37 7.59
C GLY A 352 13.39 -17.96 7.00
N MET A 353 12.18 -17.50 6.64
CA MET A 353 11.96 -16.13 6.19
C MET A 353 11.93 -15.15 7.38
N ASP A 354 12.66 -14.05 7.28
CA ASP A 354 12.62 -12.99 8.28
C ASP A 354 11.23 -12.30 8.28
N PRO A 355 10.64 -12.00 9.44
CA PRO A 355 9.32 -11.37 9.53
C PRO A 355 9.24 -9.99 8.86
N ILE A 356 10.35 -9.24 8.79
CA ILE A 356 10.40 -7.95 8.11
C ILE A 356 10.33 -8.16 6.58
N GLN A 357 11.08 -9.14 6.07
CA GLN A 357 11.05 -9.51 4.65
C GLN A 357 9.64 -9.97 4.25
N PHE A 358 9.00 -10.83 5.05
CA PHE A 358 7.63 -11.27 4.79
C PHE A 358 6.64 -10.11 4.75
N GLY A 359 6.81 -9.11 5.62
CA GLY A 359 6.00 -7.89 5.60
C GLY A 359 6.09 -7.15 4.27
N ILE A 360 7.30 -6.96 3.72
CA ILE A 360 7.49 -6.32 2.42
C ILE A 360 6.88 -7.16 1.29
N ILE A 361 7.11 -8.48 1.30
CA ILE A 361 6.54 -9.41 0.32
C ILE A 361 5.01 -9.34 0.34
N MET A 362 4.41 -9.27 1.53
CA MET A 362 2.97 -9.12 1.67
C MET A 362 2.48 -7.80 1.06
N MET A 363 3.14 -6.67 1.35
CA MET A 363 2.76 -5.38 0.75
C MET A 363 2.83 -5.41 -0.79
N MET A 364 3.88 -6.01 -1.33
CA MET A 364 4.07 -6.13 -2.78
C MET A 364 3.03 -7.04 -3.45
N ASN A 365 2.73 -8.21 -2.87
CA ASN A 365 1.70 -9.12 -3.41
C ASN A 365 0.32 -8.50 -3.38
N LEU A 366 -0.08 -7.95 -2.23
CA LEU A 366 -1.39 -7.37 -2.07
C LEU A 366 -1.55 -6.13 -2.97
N GLY A 367 -0.49 -5.33 -3.09
CA GLY A 367 -0.42 -4.22 -4.02
C GLY A 367 -0.56 -4.64 -5.50
N LEU A 368 0.11 -5.71 -5.91
CA LEU A 368 -0.09 -6.34 -7.22
C LEU A 368 -1.53 -6.85 -7.40
N GLY A 369 -2.12 -7.41 -6.35
CA GLY A 369 -3.52 -7.83 -6.30
C GLY A 369 -4.49 -6.69 -6.63
N LEU A 370 -4.25 -5.48 -6.08
CA LEU A 370 -5.05 -4.28 -6.39
C LEU A 370 -5.00 -3.86 -7.87
N CYS A 371 -4.03 -4.36 -8.63
CA CYS A 371 -3.87 -4.11 -10.07
C CYS A 371 -4.37 -5.27 -10.94
N THR A 372 -4.81 -6.38 -10.34
CA THR A 372 -5.21 -7.60 -11.07
C THR A 372 -6.71 -7.84 -10.97
N PRO A 373 -7.40 -8.22 -12.06
CA PRO A 373 -8.80 -8.70 -12.00
C PRO A 373 -8.93 -9.93 -11.09
N PRO A 374 -10.08 -10.17 -10.42
CA PRO A 374 -11.43 -9.74 -10.81
C PRO A 374 -11.94 -8.42 -10.21
N VAL A 375 -11.47 -8.00 -9.02
CA VAL A 375 -11.91 -6.74 -8.39
C VAL A 375 -10.94 -5.61 -8.70
N GLY A 376 -9.65 -5.80 -8.35
CA GLY A 376 -8.55 -4.88 -8.65
C GLY A 376 -8.90 -3.41 -8.39
N ALA A 377 -9.00 -2.98 -7.12
CA ALA A 377 -9.53 -1.66 -6.78
C ALA A 377 -8.77 -0.49 -7.45
N CYS A 378 -7.43 -0.55 -7.53
CA CYS A 378 -6.65 0.46 -8.26
C CYS A 378 -6.92 0.40 -9.76
N LEU A 379 -6.99 -0.81 -10.33
CA LEU A 379 -7.32 -1.01 -11.74
C LEU A 379 -8.70 -0.42 -12.08
N PHE A 380 -9.70 -0.64 -11.24
CA PHE A 380 -11.06 -0.11 -11.40
C PHE A 380 -11.06 1.43 -11.38
N VAL A 381 -10.44 2.03 -10.35
CA VAL A 381 -10.34 3.49 -10.21
C VAL A 381 -9.60 4.11 -11.40
N GLY A 382 -8.48 3.50 -11.81
CA GLY A 382 -7.71 3.92 -12.98
C GLY A 382 -8.53 3.88 -14.27
N CYS A 383 -9.31 2.82 -14.49
CA CYS A 383 -10.18 2.68 -15.66
C CYS A 383 -11.30 3.73 -15.68
N VAL A 384 -11.90 4.03 -14.52
CA VAL A 384 -12.93 5.09 -14.40
C VAL A 384 -12.36 6.45 -14.78
N ILE A 385 -11.17 6.80 -14.26
CA ILE A 385 -10.49 8.07 -14.58
C ILE A 385 -10.07 8.10 -16.06
N GLY A 386 -9.53 6.99 -16.54
CA GLY A 386 -9.13 6.80 -17.92
C GLY A 386 -10.29 6.65 -18.89
N LYS A 387 -11.54 6.56 -18.44
CA LYS A 387 -12.72 6.32 -19.29
C LYS A 387 -12.50 5.18 -20.29
N ILE A 388 -11.84 4.11 -19.87
CA ILE A 388 -11.62 2.90 -20.66
C ILE A 388 -12.25 1.70 -19.97
N LYS A 389 -12.51 0.65 -20.74
CA LYS A 389 -12.99 -0.61 -20.17
C LYS A 389 -11.83 -1.38 -19.52
N ILE A 390 -12.11 -2.13 -18.46
CA ILE A 390 -11.10 -2.89 -17.72
C ILE A 390 -10.38 -3.89 -18.64
N GLU A 391 -11.10 -4.51 -19.58
CA GLU A 391 -10.54 -5.46 -20.53
C GLU A 391 -9.46 -4.82 -21.41
N GLN A 392 -9.60 -3.53 -21.74
CA GLN A 392 -8.61 -2.80 -22.53
C GLN A 392 -7.33 -2.58 -21.72
N ALA A 393 -7.45 -2.18 -20.45
CA ALA A 393 -6.32 -2.00 -19.55
C ALA A 393 -5.58 -3.32 -19.31
N VAL A 394 -6.31 -4.38 -18.94
CA VAL A 394 -5.76 -5.71 -18.63
C VAL A 394 -5.03 -6.32 -19.82
N ARG A 395 -5.53 -6.11 -21.05
CA ARG A 395 -4.87 -6.64 -22.24
C ARG A 395 -3.44 -6.13 -22.42
N THR A 396 -3.15 -4.92 -21.96
CA THR A 396 -1.86 -4.25 -22.18
C THR A 396 -1.07 -3.98 -20.90
N ILE A 397 -1.56 -4.43 -19.72
CA ILE A 397 -0.91 -4.21 -18.43
C ILE A 397 0.36 -5.04 -18.23
N TRP A 398 0.51 -6.14 -18.98
CA TRP A 398 1.55 -7.15 -18.80
C TRP A 398 2.99 -6.62 -18.66
N PRO A 399 3.47 -5.64 -19.46
CA PRO A 399 4.83 -5.12 -19.29
C PRO A 399 5.08 -4.51 -17.91
N PHE A 400 4.09 -3.80 -17.36
CA PHE A 400 4.17 -3.18 -16.04
C PHE A 400 3.97 -4.19 -14.92
N TYR A 401 3.03 -5.11 -15.13
CA TYR A 401 2.75 -6.20 -14.19
C TYR A 401 3.98 -7.10 -13.99
N LEU A 402 4.61 -7.52 -15.10
CA LEU A 402 5.82 -8.33 -15.07
C LEU A 402 6.99 -7.60 -14.42
N ALA A 403 7.11 -6.28 -14.61
CA ALA A 403 8.15 -5.49 -13.95
C ALA A 403 8.02 -5.55 -12.41
N LEU A 404 6.79 -5.34 -11.90
CA LEU A 404 6.51 -5.47 -10.47
C LEU A 404 6.65 -6.90 -9.96
N PHE A 405 6.22 -7.89 -10.74
CA PHE A 405 6.37 -9.30 -10.40
C PHE A 405 7.85 -9.70 -10.32
N VAL A 406 8.70 -9.21 -11.22
CA VAL A 406 10.15 -9.43 -11.14
C VAL A 406 10.73 -8.79 -9.88
N ALA A 407 10.33 -7.57 -9.53
CA ALA A 407 10.73 -6.94 -8.28
C ALA A 407 10.30 -7.78 -7.06
N LEU A 408 9.08 -8.32 -7.07
CA LEU A 408 8.56 -9.21 -6.03
C LEU A 408 9.41 -10.49 -5.91
N MET A 409 9.75 -11.13 -7.03
CA MET A 409 10.56 -12.36 -7.02
C MET A 409 11.98 -12.09 -6.51
N LEU A 410 12.56 -10.93 -6.87
CA LEU A 410 13.86 -10.51 -6.34
C LEU A 410 13.81 -10.32 -4.82
N VAL A 411 12.79 -9.64 -4.30
CA VAL A 411 12.62 -9.46 -2.85
C VAL A 411 12.32 -10.78 -2.13
N THR A 412 11.61 -11.71 -2.79
CA THR A 412 11.30 -13.02 -2.23
C THR A 412 12.56 -13.89 -2.07
N TYR A 413 13.35 -14.02 -3.13
CA TYR A 413 14.45 -14.99 -3.17
C TYR A 413 15.83 -14.41 -2.85
N VAL A 414 15.95 -13.08 -2.81
CA VAL A 414 17.18 -12.40 -2.44
C VAL A 414 16.92 -11.58 -1.16
N PRO A 415 17.03 -12.20 0.03
CA PRO A 415 16.77 -11.52 1.31
C PRO A 415 17.57 -10.23 1.49
N ALA A 416 18.76 -10.15 0.88
CA ALA A 416 19.59 -8.95 0.90
C ALA A 416 18.88 -7.71 0.31
N VAL A 417 17.89 -7.86 -0.57
CA VAL A 417 17.17 -6.72 -1.15
C VAL A 417 16.32 -6.01 -0.08
N SER A 418 15.65 -6.75 0.81
CA SER A 418 14.83 -6.17 1.88
C SER A 418 15.56 -6.01 3.21
N LEU A 419 16.56 -6.87 3.50
CA LEU A 419 17.19 -6.95 4.82
C LEU A 419 18.56 -6.26 4.90
N SER A 420 19.20 -5.90 3.78
CA SER A 420 20.53 -5.24 3.80
C SER A 420 20.51 -3.92 4.56
N LEU A 421 19.55 -3.04 4.23
CA LEU A 421 19.39 -1.76 4.91
C LEU A 421 19.03 -1.94 6.40
N PRO A 422 17.98 -2.72 6.77
CA PRO A 422 17.68 -2.96 8.18
C PRO A 422 18.85 -3.51 8.98
N ALA A 423 19.67 -4.41 8.41
CA ALA A 423 20.82 -4.98 9.09
C ALA A 423 21.92 -3.94 9.40
N LEU A 424 22.04 -2.87 8.61
CA LEU A 424 22.99 -1.78 8.84
C LEU A 424 22.54 -0.81 9.95
N PHE A 425 21.24 -0.74 10.24
CA PHE A 425 20.64 0.13 11.25
C PHE A 425 20.14 -0.64 12.49
N ARG A 426 20.60 -1.88 12.68
CA ARG A 426 20.30 -2.72 13.85
C ARG A 426 21.20 -2.39 15.03
#